data_AF-A0A395IYU1-F1
#
_entry.id   AF-A0A395IYU1-F1
#
_cell.length_a   1.000
_cell.length_b   1.000
_cell.length_c   1.000
_cell.angle_alpha   90.00
_cell.angle_beta   90.00
_cell.angle_gamma   90.00
#
_symmetry.space_group_name_H-M   'P 1'
#
loop_
_entity.id
_entity.type
_entity.pdbx_description
1 polymer ?
#
loop_
_entity_poly.entity_id
_entity_poly.type
_entity_poly.pdbx_seq_one_letter_code
_entity_poly.pdbx_strand_id
1 'polypeptide(L)'
;MAAAHATTSSILSSFLPRLAPATATFATRSTTLYSRQLSHPLLPVLAIPSAIHLNIPGFLEGLWEGILKAVPKKKTSHMKKRHRQMAGKGLKDVTNLNRCSACGHVKRAHLLCPYCVAEIKTLFKTNAHEANAAAKEARAEEVVEQKVRIEAGRVRAAELLEKKKAELEELETKRAEKLAAKEAARKIYEEKNPKQIIGNRRID
;
A
#
# COMPACT_ATOMS: atom_id res chain seq x y z
N MET A 1 -5.15 -55.58 16.61
CA MET A 1 -6.29 -54.93 15.95
C MET A 1 -7.08 -54.15 16.99
N ALA A 2 -7.77 -53.08 16.55
CA ALA A 2 -8.55 -52.11 17.31
C ALA A 2 -7.78 -50.88 17.85
N ALA A 3 -7.73 -49.87 16.98
CA ALA A 3 -7.49 -48.48 17.31
C ALA A 3 -8.76 -47.86 17.91
N ALA A 4 -8.60 -46.97 18.88
CA ALA A 4 -9.63 -46.01 19.26
C ALA A 4 -8.93 -44.67 19.57
N HIS A 5 -9.11 -43.70 18.68
CA HIS A 5 -8.61 -42.34 18.80
C HIS A 5 -9.49 -41.55 19.78
N ALA A 6 -8.91 -41.07 20.87
CA ALA A 6 -9.53 -40.04 21.69
C ALA A 6 -9.19 -38.66 21.08
N THR A 7 -10.21 -37.99 20.55
CA THR A 7 -10.13 -36.58 20.13
C THR A 7 -10.93 -35.75 21.13
N THR A 8 -10.23 -35.01 21.99
CA THR A 8 -10.83 -33.98 22.83
C THR A 8 -10.25 -32.64 22.39
N SER A 9 -10.95 -31.97 21.48
CA SER A 9 -10.69 -30.60 21.06
C SER A 9 -11.15 -29.64 22.16
N SER A 10 -10.20 -29.16 22.95
CA SER A 10 -10.37 -28.00 23.83
C SER A 10 -10.15 -26.73 23.01
N ILE A 11 -11.22 -26.09 22.55
CA ILE A 11 -11.17 -24.74 21.94
C ILE A 11 -11.90 -23.74 22.85
N LEU A 12 -11.07 -23.01 23.58
CA LEU A 12 -11.16 -21.60 23.95
C LEU A 12 -12.54 -20.99 24.29
N SER A 13 -12.78 -20.90 25.60
CA SER A 13 -12.93 -19.63 26.35
C SER A 13 -13.07 -18.32 25.54
N SER A 14 -14.29 -17.79 25.52
CA SER A 14 -14.67 -16.48 26.09
C SER A 14 -13.71 -15.28 25.99
N PHE A 15 -13.91 -14.37 25.01
CA PHE A 15 -13.50 -12.95 25.08
C PHE A 15 -14.40 -12.13 24.12
N LEU A 16 -15.50 -11.51 24.60
CA LEU A 16 -15.66 -10.10 25.03
C LEU A 16 -15.47 -9.01 23.94
N PRO A 17 -16.35 -8.00 23.89
CA PRO A 17 -16.40 -6.99 22.84
C PRO A 17 -15.23 -5.99 22.92
N ARG A 18 -14.72 -5.67 21.74
CA ARG A 18 -13.58 -4.78 21.49
C ARG A 18 -13.98 -3.31 21.71
N LEU A 19 -13.70 -2.78 22.90
CA LEU A 19 -13.70 -1.33 23.17
C LEU A 19 -12.34 -0.74 22.74
N ALA A 20 -12.36 0.12 21.72
CA ALA A 20 -11.19 0.87 21.27
C ALA A 20 -11.00 2.13 22.16
N PRO A 21 -9.76 2.49 22.55
CA PRO A 21 -9.49 3.80 23.12
C PRO A 21 -9.32 4.84 22.01
N ALA A 22 -10.11 5.91 22.08
CA ALA A 22 -9.92 7.11 21.29
C ALA A 22 -8.60 7.80 21.70
N THR A 23 -7.69 7.96 20.75
CA THR A 23 -6.51 8.80 20.88
C THR A 23 -6.94 10.27 20.87
N ALA A 24 -7.12 10.85 22.07
CA ALA A 24 -7.29 12.29 22.21
C ALA A 24 -5.93 12.97 21.97
N THR A 25 -5.82 13.65 20.84
CA THR A 25 -4.73 14.57 20.52
C THR A 25 -4.81 15.78 21.45
N PHE A 26 -3.82 15.94 22.33
CA PHE A 26 -3.61 17.18 23.07
C PHE A 26 -3.07 18.25 22.13
N ALA A 27 -3.97 18.93 21.42
CA ALA A 27 -3.67 20.14 20.69
C ALA A 27 -3.99 21.36 21.58
N THR A 28 -2.92 22.07 21.89
CA THR A 28 -2.83 23.41 22.49
C THR A 28 -3.99 24.34 22.14
N ARG A 29 -4.69 24.83 23.17
CA ARG A 29 -5.42 26.10 23.13
C ARG A 29 -4.96 27.00 24.26
N SER A 30 -3.87 27.71 23.99
CA SER A 30 -3.57 28.98 24.63
C SER A 30 -4.65 29.99 24.25
N THR A 31 -5.51 30.35 25.20
CA THR A 31 -6.38 31.53 25.08
C THR A 31 -6.12 32.41 26.29
N THR A 32 -5.24 33.37 26.10
CA THR A 32 -5.06 34.53 26.98
C THR A 32 -6.12 35.56 26.59
N LEU A 33 -7.13 35.76 27.44
CA LEU A 33 -7.92 36.99 27.41
C LEU A 33 -7.68 37.76 28.69
N TYR A 34 -6.75 38.71 28.59
CA TYR A 34 -6.71 39.90 29.42
C TYR A 34 -7.72 40.89 28.85
N SER A 35 -8.58 41.42 29.73
CA SER A 35 -8.85 42.87 29.88
C SER A 35 -10.31 43.16 30.24
N ARG A 36 -10.46 43.70 31.46
CA ARG A 36 -11.29 44.83 31.90
C ARG A 36 -12.53 45.18 31.06
N GLN A 37 -13.69 45.30 31.71
CA GLN A 37 -14.16 46.61 32.18
C GLN A 37 -15.33 46.55 33.15
N LEU A 38 -15.22 47.46 34.11
CA LEU A 38 -16.18 47.90 35.11
C LEU A 38 -17.36 48.62 34.41
N SER A 39 -18.58 48.10 34.54
CA SER A 39 -19.79 48.93 34.45
C SER A 39 -20.92 48.25 35.21
N HIS A 40 -21.40 48.94 36.25
CA HIS A 40 -22.57 48.55 37.01
C HIS A 40 -23.81 49.05 36.26
N PRO A 41 -24.76 48.18 35.86
CA PRO A 41 -26.11 48.63 35.62
C PRO A 41 -26.86 48.69 36.96
N LEU A 42 -27.27 49.92 37.26
CA LEU A 42 -28.28 50.36 38.21
C LEU A 42 -29.26 49.27 38.69
N LEU A 43 -29.32 49.11 40.01
CA LEU A 43 -30.30 48.30 40.72
C LEU A 43 -31.73 48.77 40.40
N PRO A 44 -32.63 47.92 39.87
CA PRO A 44 -34.03 48.06 40.22
C PRO A 44 -34.17 47.64 41.68
N VAL A 45 -34.71 48.54 42.50
CA VAL A 45 -35.18 48.25 43.85
C VAL A 45 -36.25 47.16 43.73
N LEU A 46 -35.83 45.90 43.84
CA LEU A 46 -36.72 44.77 43.98
C LEU A 46 -36.83 44.47 45.47
N ALA A 47 -37.96 44.89 46.02
CA ALA A 47 -38.43 44.53 47.35
C ALA A 47 -38.17 43.04 47.60
N ILE A 48 -37.42 42.75 48.65
CA ILE A 48 -37.08 41.41 49.10
C ILE A 48 -38.38 40.72 49.53
N PRO A 49 -38.90 39.70 48.82
CA PRO A 49 -39.71 38.71 49.49
C PRO A 49 -38.71 37.81 50.21
N SER A 50 -38.62 37.98 51.52
CA SER A 50 -37.81 37.19 52.43
C SER A 50 -38.33 35.76 52.54
N ALA A 51 -38.35 34.99 51.45
CA ALA A 51 -38.73 33.58 51.43
C ALA A 51 -38.45 32.91 50.07
N ILE A 52 -37.30 33.16 49.44
CA ILE A 52 -36.76 32.13 48.54
C ILE A 52 -35.95 31.21 49.44
N HIS A 53 -36.64 30.24 50.03
CA HIS A 53 -35.99 29.10 50.67
C HIS A 53 -35.27 28.36 49.53
N LEU A 54 -33.97 28.61 49.37
CA LEU A 54 -33.10 27.78 48.56
C LEU A 54 -33.15 26.39 49.20
N ASN A 55 -34.14 25.59 48.81
CA ASN A 55 -34.15 24.15 49.02
C ASN A 55 -33.02 23.63 48.15
N ILE A 56 -31.81 23.78 48.67
CA ILE A 56 -30.61 23.12 48.19
C ILE A 56 -30.84 21.67 48.61
N PRO A 57 -31.25 20.77 47.70
CA PRO A 57 -31.43 19.36 48.05
C PRO A 57 -30.14 18.87 48.72
N GLY A 58 -30.24 18.12 49.82
CA GLY A 58 -29.10 17.64 50.64
C GLY A 58 -28.02 16.86 49.88
N PHE A 59 -28.23 16.60 48.59
CA PHE A 59 -27.21 16.14 47.65
C PHE A 59 -26.09 17.16 47.40
N LEU A 60 -26.40 18.46 47.40
CA LEU A 60 -25.41 19.53 47.21
C LEU A 60 -24.62 19.80 48.50
N GLU A 61 -25.19 19.58 49.68
CA GLU A 61 -24.51 19.72 50.96
C GLU A 61 -23.29 18.78 51.06
N GLY A 62 -23.45 17.51 50.66
CA GLY A 62 -22.33 16.57 50.55
C GLY A 62 -21.28 16.96 49.50
N LEU A 63 -21.70 17.65 48.43
CA LEU A 63 -20.80 18.16 47.39
C LEU A 63 -19.94 19.33 47.91
N TRP A 64 -20.52 20.24 48.71
CA TRP A 64 -19.80 21.35 49.35
C TRP A 64 -18.83 20.86 50.42
N GLU A 65 -19.23 19.90 51.24
CA GLU A 65 -18.40 19.25 52.25
C GLU A 65 -17.18 18.54 51.62
N GLY A 66 -17.40 17.86 50.48
CA GLY A 66 -16.35 17.21 49.70
C GLY A 66 -15.37 18.19 49.08
N ILE A 67 -15.86 19.30 48.48
CA ILE A 67 -15.01 20.35 47.89
C ILE A 67 -14.16 21.04 48.96
N LEU A 68 -14.73 21.35 50.12
CA LEU A 68 -13.99 21.98 51.23
C LEU A 68 -12.95 21.04 51.86
N LYS A 69 -13.16 19.72 51.83
CA LYS A 69 -12.22 18.71 52.35
C LYS A 69 -11.20 18.20 51.31
N ALA A 70 -11.47 18.33 50.01
CA ALA A 70 -10.60 17.83 48.94
C ALA A 70 -9.28 18.62 48.80
N VAL A 71 -9.27 19.89 49.20
CA VAL A 71 -8.09 20.75 49.10
C VAL A 71 -7.16 20.52 50.31
N PRO A 72 -5.84 20.37 50.10
CA PRO A 72 -4.90 20.24 51.21
C PRO A 72 -5.02 21.42 52.19
N LYS A 73 -5.36 21.12 53.45
CA LYS A 73 -5.54 22.16 54.48
C LYS A 73 -4.27 23.00 54.72
N LYS A 74 -3.10 22.40 54.52
CA LYS A 74 -1.78 23.01 54.76
C LYS A 74 -0.79 22.58 53.69
N LYS A 75 0.18 23.45 53.40
CA LYS A 75 1.32 23.14 52.53
C LYS A 75 2.13 21.99 53.13
N THR A 76 2.42 20.96 52.32
CA THR A 76 3.25 19.84 52.77
C THR A 76 4.67 20.30 53.08
N SER A 77 5.23 19.88 54.22
CA SER A 77 6.63 20.18 54.56
C SER A 77 7.60 19.54 53.58
N HIS A 78 8.82 20.09 53.49
CA HIS A 78 9.89 19.55 52.64
C HIS A 78 10.16 18.06 52.95
N MET A 79 10.23 17.71 54.24
CA MET A 79 10.41 16.34 54.71
C MET A 79 9.31 15.39 54.20
N LYS A 80 8.03 15.76 54.36
CA LYS A 80 6.89 14.93 53.91
C LYS A 80 6.85 14.77 52.39
N LYS A 81 7.21 15.82 51.65
CA LYS A 81 7.35 15.77 50.18
C LYS A 81 8.47 14.81 49.77
N ARG A 82 9.66 14.93 50.37
CA ARG A 82 10.83 14.10 50.04
C ARG A 82 10.59 12.63 50.35
N HIS A 83 10.04 12.29 51.52
CA HIS A 83 9.70 10.90 51.84
C HIS A 83 8.68 10.31 50.87
N ARG A 84 7.63 11.06 50.51
CA ARG A 84 6.65 10.60 49.53
C ARG A 84 7.24 10.41 48.13
N GLN A 85 8.18 11.25 47.73
CA GLN A 85 8.75 11.23 46.37
C GLN A 85 9.90 10.23 46.22
N MET A 86 10.76 10.09 47.22
CA MET A 86 12.05 9.40 47.07
C MET A 86 12.12 8.06 47.81
N ALA A 87 11.28 7.82 48.82
CA ALA A 87 11.33 6.56 49.56
C ALA A 87 10.85 5.40 48.67
N GLY A 88 11.77 4.50 48.31
CA GLY A 88 11.48 3.30 47.51
C GLY A 88 11.09 3.56 46.05
N LYS A 89 11.17 4.81 45.58
CA LYS A 89 10.79 5.22 44.21
C LYS A 89 12.00 5.55 43.33
N GLY A 90 13.20 5.19 43.78
CA GLY A 90 14.41 5.29 42.97
C GLY A 90 14.35 4.37 41.76
N LEU A 91 15.00 4.78 40.66
CA LEU A 91 15.22 3.89 39.53
C LEU A 91 16.09 2.73 40.00
N LYS A 92 15.64 1.50 39.74
CA LYS A 92 16.41 0.30 40.08
C LYS A 92 17.52 0.11 39.04
N ASP A 93 18.70 -0.24 39.51
CA ASP A 93 19.80 -0.61 38.63
C ASP A 93 19.48 -1.91 37.89
N VAL A 94 19.89 -1.96 36.62
CA VAL A 94 19.70 -3.15 35.79
C VAL A 94 20.87 -4.09 36.00
N THR A 95 20.74 -4.99 36.97
CA THR A 95 21.76 -6.01 37.31
C THR A 95 21.77 -7.21 36.36
N ASN A 96 20.70 -7.38 35.59
CA ASN A 96 20.50 -8.50 34.68
C ASN A 96 21.22 -8.30 33.33
N LEU A 97 22.53 -8.07 33.37
CA LEU A 97 23.38 -7.84 32.20
C LEU A 97 24.42 -8.96 32.08
N ASN A 98 24.41 -9.66 30.95
CA ASN A 98 25.33 -10.75 30.64
C ASN A 98 26.12 -10.41 29.36
N ARG A 99 27.22 -11.12 29.11
CA ARG A 99 27.96 -11.01 27.84
C ARG A 99 27.28 -11.84 26.74
N CYS A 100 27.32 -11.33 25.51
CA CYS A 100 26.87 -12.07 24.34
C CYS A 100 27.88 -13.16 23.98
N SER A 101 27.40 -14.37 23.68
CA SER A 101 28.23 -15.51 23.28
C SER A 101 28.85 -15.37 21.88
N ALA A 102 28.27 -14.54 21.00
CA ALA A 102 28.77 -14.35 19.64
C ALA A 102 29.76 -13.17 19.55
N CYS A 103 29.36 -11.98 19.98
CA CYS A 103 30.16 -10.75 19.80
C CYS A 103 30.81 -10.20 21.07
N GLY A 104 30.60 -10.82 22.24
CA GLY A 104 31.17 -10.35 23.52
C GLY A 104 30.62 -9.03 24.09
N HIS A 105 29.68 -8.37 23.40
CA HIS A 105 29.03 -7.15 23.88
C HIS A 105 28.12 -7.45 25.09
N VAL A 106 27.89 -6.43 25.92
CA VAL A 106 26.94 -6.52 27.04
C VAL A 106 25.52 -6.53 26.48
N LYS A 107 24.73 -7.51 26.91
CA LYS A 107 23.31 -7.67 26.57
C LYS A 107 22.49 -7.89 27.84
N ARG A 108 21.17 -7.72 27.75
CA ARG A 108 20.26 -8.11 28.83
C ARG A 108 20.18 -9.63 28.93
N ALA A 109 20.08 -10.15 30.15
CA ALA A 109 19.86 -11.56 30.41
C ALA A 109 18.57 -12.05 29.71
N HIS A 110 18.59 -13.27 29.20
CA HIS A 110 17.49 -13.92 28.45
C HIS A 110 17.03 -13.23 27.17
N LEU A 111 17.68 -12.14 26.74
CA LEU A 111 17.40 -11.48 25.46
C LEU A 111 18.50 -11.79 24.44
N LEU A 112 18.12 -11.74 23.16
CA LEU A 112 19.07 -11.79 22.06
C LEU A 112 19.89 -10.48 21.99
N CYS A 113 21.11 -10.58 21.48
CA CYS A 113 21.97 -9.41 21.32
C CYS A 113 21.43 -8.52 20.20
N PRO A 114 21.18 -7.23 20.45
CA PRO A 114 20.64 -6.33 19.42
C PRO A 114 21.60 -6.18 18.23
N TYR A 115 22.92 -6.20 18.49
CA TYR A 115 23.94 -6.07 17.45
C TYR A 115 23.97 -7.29 16.52
N CYS A 116 24.09 -8.51 17.09
CA CYS A 116 24.13 -9.73 16.28
C CYS A 116 22.86 -9.94 15.47
N VAL A 117 21.68 -9.64 16.05
CA VAL A 117 20.40 -9.76 15.33
C VAL A 117 20.33 -8.75 14.19
N ALA A 118 20.86 -7.53 14.37
CA ALA A 118 20.91 -6.54 13.31
C ALA A 118 21.82 -7.00 12.15
N GLU A 119 23.00 -7.52 12.44
CA GLU A 119 23.95 -8.04 11.45
C GLU A 119 23.36 -9.23 10.67
N ILE A 120 22.76 -10.20 11.34
CA ILE A 120 22.10 -11.34 10.68
C ILE A 120 20.96 -10.86 9.79
N LYS A 121 20.17 -9.89 10.26
CA LYS A 121 19.09 -9.31 9.48
C LYS A 121 19.61 -8.59 8.23
N THR A 122 20.76 -7.90 8.31
CA THR A 122 21.38 -7.28 7.13
C THR A 122 21.86 -8.33 6.14
N LEU A 123 22.50 -9.40 6.61
CA LEU A 123 22.96 -10.50 5.75
C LEU A 123 21.80 -11.18 5.01
N PHE A 124 20.68 -11.44 5.68
CA PHE A 124 19.52 -12.03 5.01
C PHE A 124 18.90 -11.09 3.98
N LYS A 125 18.95 -9.78 4.20
CA LYS A 125 18.50 -8.80 3.22
C LYS A 125 19.42 -8.74 2.01
N THR A 126 20.74 -8.70 2.19
CA THR A 126 21.69 -8.67 1.08
C THR A 126 21.54 -9.92 0.21
N ASN A 127 21.49 -11.10 0.83
CA ASN A 127 21.30 -12.36 0.10
C ASN A 127 19.97 -12.39 -0.66
N ALA A 128 18.89 -11.86 -0.06
CA ALA A 128 17.61 -11.74 -0.75
C ALA A 128 17.68 -10.75 -1.93
N HIS A 129 18.38 -9.62 -1.79
CA HIS A 129 18.57 -8.67 -2.89
C HIS A 129 19.39 -9.29 -4.03
N GLU A 130 20.46 -10.01 -3.72
CA GLU A 130 21.29 -10.73 -4.70
C GLU A 130 20.49 -11.81 -5.43
N ALA A 131 19.71 -12.62 -4.70
CA ALA A 131 18.83 -13.62 -5.31
C ALA A 131 17.79 -12.99 -6.25
N ASN A 132 17.19 -11.87 -5.85
CA ASN A 132 16.24 -11.14 -6.70
C ASN A 132 16.92 -10.50 -7.92
N ALA A 133 18.15 -10.01 -7.78
CA ALA A 133 18.93 -9.47 -8.88
C ALA A 133 19.26 -10.58 -9.90
N ALA A 134 19.77 -11.72 -9.44
CA ALA A 134 20.03 -12.88 -10.29
C ALA A 134 18.76 -13.39 -11.00
N ALA A 135 17.63 -13.45 -10.29
CA ALA A 135 16.34 -13.83 -10.89
C ALA A 135 15.88 -12.81 -11.96
N LYS A 136 16.14 -11.52 -11.75
CA LYS A 136 15.83 -10.47 -12.72
C LYS A 136 16.73 -10.55 -13.96
N GLU A 137 18.01 -10.84 -13.79
CA GLU A 137 18.97 -11.05 -14.87
C GLU A 137 18.60 -12.26 -15.72
N ALA A 138 18.31 -13.40 -15.08
CA ALA A 138 17.84 -14.61 -15.77
C ALA A 138 16.56 -14.34 -16.58
N ARG A 139 15.59 -13.62 -15.99
CA ARG A 139 14.37 -13.22 -16.70
C ARG A 139 14.65 -12.24 -17.86
N ALA A 140 15.64 -11.36 -17.72
CA ALA A 140 16.03 -10.46 -18.80
C ALA A 140 16.66 -11.22 -19.97
N GLU A 141 17.50 -12.20 -19.69
CA GLU A 141 18.12 -13.08 -20.70
C GLU A 141 17.06 -13.89 -21.45
N GLU A 142 16.09 -14.48 -20.73
CA GLU A 142 14.96 -15.20 -21.34
C GLU A 142 14.14 -14.30 -22.26
N VAL A 143 13.87 -13.05 -21.85
CA VAL A 143 13.13 -12.08 -22.67
C VAL A 143 13.93 -11.68 -23.91
N VAL A 144 15.26 -11.57 -23.82
CA VAL A 144 16.12 -11.31 -24.98
C VAL A 144 16.07 -12.48 -25.95
N GLU A 145 16.19 -13.72 -25.46
CA GLU A 145 16.10 -14.93 -26.27
C GLU A 145 14.74 -15.02 -26.98
N GLN A 146 13.64 -14.77 -26.26
CA GLN A 146 12.30 -14.72 -26.84
C GLN A 146 12.19 -13.66 -27.95
N LYS A 147 12.78 -12.47 -27.78
CA LYS A 147 12.79 -11.43 -28.82
C LYS A 147 13.56 -11.88 -30.06
N VAL A 148 14.74 -12.48 -29.89
CA VAL A 148 15.54 -13.02 -31.02
C VAL A 148 14.73 -14.07 -31.78
N ARG A 149 14.04 -14.97 -31.07
CA ARG A 149 13.18 -16.00 -31.68
C ARG A 149 12.02 -15.39 -32.47
N ILE A 150 11.35 -14.37 -31.93
CA ILE A 150 10.26 -13.67 -32.61
C ILE A 150 10.78 -12.98 -33.88
N GLU A 151 11.90 -12.27 -33.79
CA GLU A 151 12.48 -11.54 -34.93
C GLU A 151 12.93 -12.50 -36.03
N ALA A 152 13.57 -13.62 -35.70
CA ALA A 152 13.89 -14.68 -36.66
C ALA A 152 12.65 -15.30 -37.32
N GLY A 153 11.50 -15.32 -36.63
CA GLY A 153 10.21 -15.71 -37.21
C GLY A 153 9.71 -14.69 -38.24
N ARG A 154 9.85 -13.40 -37.94
CA ARG A 154 9.45 -12.30 -38.84
C ARG A 154 10.28 -12.27 -40.12
N VAL A 155 11.59 -12.46 -40.03
CA VAL A 155 12.48 -12.55 -41.20
C VAL A 155 12.07 -13.70 -42.12
N ARG A 156 11.87 -14.90 -41.56
CA ARG A 156 11.39 -16.06 -42.33
C ARG A 156 10.04 -15.82 -43.00
N ALA A 157 9.11 -15.15 -42.32
CA ALA A 157 7.82 -14.80 -42.90
C ALA A 157 7.96 -13.79 -44.06
N ALA A 158 8.84 -12.80 -43.92
CA ALA A 158 9.12 -11.82 -44.97
C ALA A 158 9.72 -12.49 -46.22
N GLU A 159 10.71 -13.38 -46.05
CA GLU A 159 11.29 -14.14 -47.16
C GLU A 159 10.24 -14.99 -47.91
N LEU A 160 9.32 -15.62 -47.19
CA LEU A 160 8.24 -16.39 -47.80
C LEU A 160 7.27 -15.50 -48.59
N LEU A 161 7.01 -14.27 -48.13
CA LEU A 161 6.18 -13.31 -48.85
C LEU A 161 6.85 -12.86 -50.15
N GLU A 162 8.16 -12.57 -50.12
CA GLU A 162 8.91 -12.21 -51.32
C GLU A 162 8.94 -13.35 -52.36
N LYS A 163 9.16 -14.59 -51.91
CA LYS A 163 9.07 -15.77 -52.80
C LYS A 163 7.69 -15.90 -53.44
N LYS A 164 6.62 -15.71 -52.66
CA LYS A 164 5.24 -15.73 -53.18
C LYS A 164 4.97 -14.61 -54.18
N LYS A 165 5.49 -13.40 -53.94
CA LYS A 165 5.36 -12.29 -54.90
C LYS A 165 6.07 -12.59 -56.21
N ALA A 166 7.32 -13.08 -56.15
CA ALA A 166 8.07 -13.47 -57.34
C ALA A 166 7.36 -14.59 -58.13
N GLU A 167 6.81 -15.59 -57.44
CA GLU A 167 6.01 -16.64 -58.08
C GLU A 167 4.74 -16.07 -58.75
N LEU A 168 4.06 -15.12 -58.11
CA LEU A 168 2.91 -14.43 -58.70
C LEU A 168 3.29 -13.60 -59.93
N GLU A 169 4.39 -12.85 -59.88
CA GLU A 169 4.91 -12.09 -61.02
C GLU A 169 5.26 -13.00 -62.20
N GLU A 170 5.91 -14.15 -61.95
CA GLU A 170 6.20 -15.16 -62.96
C GLU A 170 4.92 -15.75 -63.57
N LEU A 171 3.87 -15.95 -62.77
CA LEU A 171 2.58 -16.39 -63.27
C LEU A 171 1.90 -15.30 -64.12
N GLU A 172 2.04 -14.02 -63.74
CA GLU A 172 1.52 -12.90 -64.51
C GLU A 172 2.21 -12.73 -65.86
N THR A 173 3.54 -12.85 -65.92
CA THR A 173 4.29 -12.81 -67.19
C THR A 173 3.87 -13.96 -68.11
N LYS A 174 3.79 -15.19 -67.58
CA LYS A 174 3.27 -16.35 -68.34
C LYS A 174 1.84 -16.14 -68.84
N ARG A 175 0.97 -15.53 -68.03
CA ARG A 175 -0.40 -15.18 -68.44
C ARG A 175 -0.41 -14.13 -69.55
N ALA A 176 0.44 -13.10 -69.46
CA ALA A 176 0.57 -12.05 -70.46
C ALA A 176 1.11 -12.59 -71.79
N GLU A 177 2.14 -13.43 -71.76
CA GLU A 177 2.66 -14.11 -72.96
C GLU A 177 1.60 -14.98 -73.63
N LYS A 178 0.83 -15.75 -72.83
CA LYS A 178 -0.27 -16.57 -73.34
C LYS A 178 -1.38 -15.72 -73.96
N LEU A 179 -1.70 -14.57 -73.37
CA LEU A 179 -2.65 -13.60 -73.92
C LEU A 179 -2.12 -12.98 -75.23
N ALA A 180 -0.86 -12.55 -75.26
CA ALA A 180 -0.22 -12.00 -76.45
C ALA A 180 -0.17 -13.03 -77.60
N ALA A 181 0.13 -14.29 -77.31
CA ALA A 181 0.08 -15.38 -78.29
C ALA A 181 -1.35 -15.60 -78.81
N LYS A 182 -2.36 -15.54 -77.95
CA LYS A 182 -3.78 -15.63 -78.33
C LYS A 182 -4.21 -14.45 -79.20
N GLU A 183 -3.74 -13.24 -78.90
CA GLU A 183 -4.01 -12.03 -79.69
C GLU A 183 -3.29 -12.04 -81.04
N ALA A 184 -2.02 -12.47 -81.08
CA ALA A 184 -1.27 -12.65 -82.32
C ALA A 184 -1.95 -13.68 -83.23
N ALA A 185 -2.39 -14.81 -82.68
CA ALA A 185 -3.19 -15.79 -83.42
C ALA A 185 -4.51 -15.20 -83.95
N ARG A 186 -5.18 -14.34 -83.16
CA ARG A 186 -6.39 -13.62 -83.59
C ARG A 186 -6.10 -12.69 -84.77
N LYS A 187 -5.01 -11.90 -84.72
CA LYS A 187 -4.59 -11.03 -85.82
C LYS A 187 -4.28 -11.80 -87.10
N ILE A 188 -3.53 -12.90 -86.99
CA ILE A 188 -3.23 -13.79 -88.14
C ILE A 188 -4.53 -14.34 -88.76
N TYR A 189 -5.51 -14.70 -87.94
CA TYR A 189 -6.81 -15.15 -88.42
C TYR A 189 -7.58 -14.02 -89.13
N GLU A 190 -7.58 -12.81 -88.58
CA GLU A 190 -8.20 -11.62 -89.19
C GLU A 190 -7.53 -11.21 -90.52
N GLU A 191 -6.20 -11.32 -90.63
CA GLU A 191 -5.46 -11.07 -91.88
C GLU A 191 -5.76 -12.12 -92.95
N LYS A 192 -5.87 -13.40 -92.57
CA LYS A 192 -6.22 -14.50 -93.49
C LYS A 192 -7.70 -14.52 -93.88
N ASN A 193 -8.56 -13.84 -93.11
CA ASN A 193 -10.00 -13.73 -93.37
C ASN A 193 -10.44 -12.25 -93.34
N PRO A 194 -10.03 -11.46 -94.35
CA PRO A 194 -10.33 -10.04 -94.38
C PRO A 194 -11.83 -9.84 -94.59
N LYS A 195 -12.49 -9.21 -93.62
CA LYS A 195 -13.89 -8.79 -93.76
C LYS A 195 -13.98 -7.79 -94.91
N GLN A 196 -14.83 -8.07 -95.91
CA GLN A 196 -15.11 -7.14 -97.00
C GLN A 196 -15.79 -5.88 -96.43
N ILE A 197 -15.12 -4.72 -96.53
CA ILE A 197 -15.68 -3.43 -96.16
C ILE A 197 -16.54 -2.94 -97.32
N ILE A 198 -17.87 -3.02 -97.18
CA ILE A 198 -18.84 -2.39 -98.08
C ILE A 198 -19.32 -1.09 -97.42
N GLY A 199 -18.68 0.04 -97.76
CA GLY A 199 -19.22 1.40 -97.60
C GLY A 199 -19.41 1.94 -96.16
N ASN A 200 -19.30 3.26 -96.03
CA ASN A 200 -19.46 4.00 -94.76
C ASN A 200 -20.82 3.77 -94.06
N ARG A 201 -20.87 2.86 -93.09
CA ARG A 201 -21.75 2.97 -91.91
C ARG A 201 -21.30 1.99 -90.81
N ARG A 202 -21.00 2.53 -89.64
CA ARG A 202 -20.69 1.79 -88.41
C ARG A 202 -22.01 1.55 -87.66
N ILE A 203 -22.34 0.32 -87.26
CA ILE A 203 -23.39 0.04 -86.27
C ILE A 203 -22.93 -1.12 -85.37
N ASP A 204 -22.84 -0.79 -84.08
CA ASP A 204 -22.86 -1.54 -82.81
C ASP A 204 -22.22 -2.93 -82.69
#